data_AF-F0XCU1-F1
#
_entry.id   AF-F0XCU1-F1
#
_cell.length_a   1.000
_cell.length_b   1.000
_cell.length_c   1.000
_cell.angle_alpha   90.00
_cell.angle_beta   90.00
_cell.angle_gamma   90.00
#
_symmetry.space_group_name_H-M   'P 1'
#
loop_
_entity.id
_entity.type
_entity.pdbx_description
1 polymer ?
#
loop_
_entity_poly.entity_id
_entity_poly.type
_entity_poly.pdbx_seq_one_letter_code
_entity_poly.pdbx_strand_id
1 'polypeptide(L)'
;MAYIDAKLPQDCGPIAGPVQFFNDFYRISDTPEAHTEYCDMFSPDATFILASKTIVGSEADHTPEAILRTRQLMWSNVASRKHFVHKIFPFGSISNEFMLYGTVKYTTKAGDESEKEWAARAQLTETNGQWKHQFYQVYLDTGAAA
;
A
#
# COMPACT_ATOMS: atom_id res chain seq x y z
N MET A 1 -3.33 -15.94 -11.27
CA MET A 1 -2.13 -15.30 -11.86
C MET A 1 -1.65 -14.23 -10.89
N ALA A 2 -0.34 -14.13 -10.66
CA ALA A 2 0.21 -13.10 -9.77
C ALA A 2 0.10 -11.71 -10.44
N TYR A 3 -0.41 -10.74 -9.69
CA TYR A 3 -0.48 -9.32 -10.04
C TYR A 3 0.85 -8.60 -9.80
N ILE A 4 1.57 -9.01 -8.75
CA ILE A 4 2.93 -8.56 -8.44
C ILE A 4 3.92 -9.70 -8.64
N ASP A 5 5.14 -9.38 -9.06
CA ASP A 5 6.25 -10.33 -9.21
C ASP A 5 7.39 -9.97 -8.24
N ALA A 6 7.04 -9.96 -6.94
CA ALA A 6 7.95 -9.51 -5.91
C ALA A 6 8.94 -10.62 -5.53
N LYS A 7 10.22 -10.24 -5.42
CA LYS A 7 11.25 -11.13 -4.88
C LYS A 7 11.15 -11.22 -3.35
N LEU A 8 11.62 -12.33 -2.80
CA LEU A 8 11.77 -12.54 -1.35
C LEU A 8 13.25 -12.79 -1.00
N PRO A 9 13.70 -12.50 0.24
CA PRO A 9 15.00 -12.97 0.74
C PRO A 9 15.11 -14.49 0.69
N GLN A 10 16.33 -15.02 0.50
CA GLN A 10 16.57 -16.46 0.34
C GLN A 10 16.15 -17.27 1.59
N ASP A 11 16.28 -16.69 2.78
CA ASP A 11 16.00 -17.35 4.06
C ASP A 11 14.65 -16.95 4.67
N CYS A 12 13.70 -16.45 3.86
CA CYS A 12 12.38 -16.09 4.40
C CYS A 12 11.59 -17.35 4.78
N GLY A 13 10.97 -17.33 5.97
CA GLY A 13 10.04 -18.37 6.39
C GLY A 13 8.72 -18.34 5.59
N PRO A 14 7.71 -19.13 5.97
CA PRO A 14 6.46 -19.23 5.22
C PRO A 14 5.66 -17.92 5.28
N ILE A 15 5.74 -17.11 4.22
CA ILE A 15 5.04 -15.81 4.10
C ILE A 15 4.03 -15.79 2.95
N ALA A 16 3.51 -16.95 2.55
CA ALA A 16 2.57 -17.07 1.42
C ALA A 16 1.28 -16.23 1.61
N GLY A 17 0.70 -16.23 2.82
CA GLY A 17 -0.48 -15.42 3.14
C GLY A 17 -0.22 -13.92 2.97
N PRO A 18 0.78 -13.34 3.65
CA PRO A 18 1.19 -11.95 3.47
C PRO A 18 1.53 -11.56 2.02
N VAL A 19 2.23 -12.42 1.27
CA VAL A 19 2.55 -12.17 -0.14
C VAL A 19 1.29 -12.12 -1.01
N GLN A 20 0.35 -13.04 -0.78
CA GLN A 20 -0.95 -13.01 -1.45
C GLN A 20 -1.76 -11.76 -1.08
N PHE A 21 -1.73 -11.34 0.19
CA PHE A 21 -2.34 -10.09 0.61
C PHE A 21 -1.77 -8.89 -0.15
N PHE A 22 -0.44 -8.76 -0.25
CA PHE A 22 0.18 -7.67 -1.02
C PHE A 22 -0.18 -7.73 -2.50
N ASN A 23 -0.24 -8.93 -3.08
CA ASN A 23 -0.67 -9.13 -4.45
C ASN A 23 -2.06 -8.53 -4.71
N ASP A 24 -3.02 -8.84 -3.84
CA ASP A 24 -4.39 -8.36 -3.95
C ASP A 24 -4.50 -6.87 -3.60
N PHE A 25 -3.74 -6.42 -2.60
CA PHE A 25 -3.68 -5.03 -2.19
C PHE A 25 -3.24 -4.12 -3.34
N TYR A 26 -2.16 -4.46 -4.06
CA TYR A 26 -1.71 -3.62 -5.19
C TYR A 26 -2.64 -3.72 -6.40
N ARG A 27 -3.30 -4.86 -6.63
CA ARG A 27 -4.35 -4.98 -7.66
C ARG A 27 -5.52 -4.02 -7.39
N ILE A 28 -6.03 -4.04 -6.16
CA ILE A 28 -7.10 -3.13 -5.72
C ILE A 28 -6.58 -1.69 -5.72
N SER A 29 -5.36 -1.47 -5.25
CA SER A 29 -4.75 -0.14 -5.22
C SER A 29 -4.57 0.46 -6.62
N ASP A 30 -4.39 -0.34 -7.66
CA ASP A 30 -4.29 0.15 -9.04
C ASP A 30 -5.63 0.30 -9.76
N THR A 31 -6.73 -0.10 -9.11
CA THR A 31 -8.07 0.03 -9.67
C THR A 31 -8.69 1.37 -9.24
N PRO A 32 -9.04 2.28 -10.18
CA PRO A 32 -9.55 3.61 -9.86
C PRO A 32 -10.85 3.58 -9.05
N GLU A 33 -11.75 2.65 -9.34
CA GLU A 33 -13.09 2.59 -8.76
C GLU A 33 -13.15 1.81 -7.44
N ALA A 34 -12.11 1.03 -7.12
CA ALA A 34 -12.10 0.10 -5.99
C ALA A 34 -11.77 0.78 -4.65
N HIS A 35 -12.45 1.89 -4.34
CA HIS A 35 -12.19 2.69 -3.15
C HIS A 35 -12.61 1.98 -1.87
N THR A 36 -13.80 1.37 -1.86
CA THR A 36 -14.34 0.66 -0.70
C THR A 36 -13.52 -0.59 -0.43
N GLU A 37 -13.23 -1.38 -1.46
CA GLU A 37 -12.40 -2.57 -1.36
C GLU A 37 -10.99 -2.23 -0.87
N TYR A 38 -10.44 -1.08 -1.28
CA TYR A 38 -9.16 -0.61 -0.76
C TYR A 38 -9.22 -0.35 0.75
N CYS A 39 -10.27 0.31 1.23
CA CYS A 39 -10.47 0.56 2.66
C CYS A 39 -10.67 -0.74 3.46
N ASP A 40 -11.35 -1.72 2.87
CA ASP A 40 -11.56 -3.04 3.49
C ASP A 40 -10.27 -3.83 3.69
N MET A 41 -9.17 -3.44 3.05
CA MET A 41 -7.84 -4.03 3.28
C MET A 41 -7.16 -3.51 4.55
N PHE A 42 -7.79 -2.61 5.32
CA PHE A 42 -7.30 -2.08 6.59
C PHE A 42 -8.12 -2.60 7.78
N SER A 43 -7.50 -2.69 8.97
CA SER A 43 -8.21 -2.90 10.22
C SER A 43 -9.00 -1.64 10.62
N PRO A 44 -10.06 -1.76 11.44
CA PRO A 44 -10.85 -0.60 11.87
C PRO A 44 -10.02 0.51 12.55
N ASP A 45 -8.93 0.13 13.20
CA ASP A 45 -8.01 0.99 13.97
C ASP A 45 -6.64 1.17 13.27
N ALA A 46 -6.59 0.95 11.95
CA ALA A 46 -5.34 0.98 11.21
C ALA A 46 -4.71 2.37 11.16
N THR A 47 -3.38 2.42 11.16
CA THR A 47 -2.61 3.65 10.91
C THR A 47 -2.10 3.69 9.48
N PHE A 48 -2.41 4.76 8.74
CA PHE A 48 -1.96 4.97 7.36
C PHE A 48 -1.18 6.28 7.20
N ILE A 49 0.01 6.23 6.61
CA ILE A 49 0.90 7.38 6.44
C ILE A 49 1.38 7.44 4.98
N LEU A 50 1.30 8.61 4.34
CA LEU A 50 1.75 8.80 2.96
C LEU A 50 2.76 9.95 2.85
N ALA A 51 4.01 9.63 2.54
CA ALA A 51 5.12 10.58 2.43
C ALA A 51 5.25 11.44 3.70
N SER A 52 5.39 12.76 3.57
CA SER A 52 5.38 13.71 4.68
C SER A 52 3.99 13.99 5.25
N LYS A 53 2.92 13.52 4.59
CA LYS A 53 1.56 13.58 5.12
C LYS A 53 1.33 12.37 6.00
N THR A 54 1.59 12.55 7.28
CA THR A 54 1.03 11.66 8.28
C THR A 54 -0.47 11.89 8.31
N ILE A 55 -1.23 10.92 7.80
CA ILE A 55 -2.67 10.85 8.05
C ILE A 55 -2.81 10.19 9.42
N VAL A 56 -2.37 10.92 10.45
CA VAL A 56 -2.85 10.68 11.80
C VAL A 56 -4.21 11.36 11.81
N GLY A 57 -5.29 10.59 11.92
CA GLY A 57 -6.58 11.18 12.25
C GLY A 57 -6.37 12.03 13.49
N SER A 58 -6.74 13.31 13.49
CA SER A 58 -6.61 14.13 14.68
C SER A 58 -7.59 13.59 15.73
N GLU A 59 -7.14 12.70 16.62
CA GLU A 59 -7.78 12.24 17.88
C GLU A 59 -9.27 11.80 17.83
N ALA A 60 -9.92 11.78 16.65
CA ALA A 60 -11.33 11.42 16.45
C ALA A 60 -11.59 10.61 15.15
N ASP A 61 -10.62 10.58 14.22
CA ASP A 61 -10.80 10.04 12.85
C ASP A 61 -9.96 8.78 12.57
N HIS A 62 -9.72 7.93 13.57
CA HIS A 62 -9.23 6.56 13.35
C HIS A 62 -10.33 5.68 12.76
N THR A 63 -10.80 6.06 11.57
CA THR A 63 -11.96 5.43 10.97
C THR A 63 -11.73 5.13 9.48
N PRO A 64 -12.37 4.09 8.93
CA PRO A 64 -12.37 3.77 7.51
C PRO A 64 -12.66 4.97 6.58
N GLU A 65 -13.41 5.96 7.06
CA GLU A 65 -13.78 7.17 6.32
C GLU A 65 -12.58 8.09 6.01
N ALA A 66 -11.60 8.20 6.91
CA ALA A 66 -10.41 9.02 6.67
C ALA A 66 -9.51 8.42 5.57
N ILE A 67 -9.39 7.09 5.57
CA ILE A 67 -8.70 6.33 4.52
C ILE A 67 -9.46 6.47 3.20
N LEU A 68 -10.79 6.37 3.21
CA LEU A 68 -11.63 6.54 2.02
C LEU A 68 -11.48 7.93 1.39
N ARG A 69 -11.57 9.00 2.20
CA ARG A 69 -11.41 10.38 1.74
C ARG A 69 -10.02 10.59 1.13
N THR A 70 -8.97 10.11 1.81
CA THR A 70 -7.61 10.18 1.29
C THR A 70 -7.50 9.45 -0.04
N ARG A 71 -8.07 8.24 -0.10
CA ARG A 71 -8.03 7.38 -1.28
C ARG A 71 -8.71 8.05 -2.49
N GLN A 72 -9.88 8.66 -2.29
CA GLN A 72 -10.57 9.43 -3.32
C GLN A 72 -9.73 10.63 -3.79
N LEU A 73 -9.09 11.35 -2.84
CA LEU A 73 -8.21 12.47 -3.17
C LEU A 73 -6.99 12.03 -4.00
N MET A 74 -6.39 10.86 -3.73
CA MET A 74 -5.28 10.33 -4.54
C MET A 74 -5.68 10.11 -6.00
N TRP A 75 -6.93 9.73 -6.26
CA TRP A 75 -7.45 9.49 -7.61
C TRP A 75 -8.06 10.73 -8.27
N SER A 76 -8.11 11.87 -7.58
CA SER A 76 -8.71 13.10 -8.11
C SER A 76 -8.06 13.57 -9.42
N ASN A 77 -6.74 13.45 -9.54
CA ASN A 77 -5.95 13.88 -10.70
C ASN A 77 -5.26 12.72 -11.46
N VAL A 78 -5.38 11.49 -10.96
CA VAL A 78 -4.78 10.29 -11.57
C VAL A 78 -5.81 9.63 -12.48
N ALA A 79 -5.42 9.33 -13.72
CA ALA A 79 -6.22 8.57 -14.69
C ALA A 79 -5.95 7.06 -14.56
N SER A 80 -4.68 6.69 -14.42
CA SER A 80 -4.25 5.31 -14.24
C SER A 80 -3.03 5.23 -13.33
N ARG A 81 -2.88 4.10 -12.65
CA ARG A 81 -1.73 3.80 -11.80
C ARG A 81 -1.37 2.32 -11.91
N LYS A 82 -0.08 2.01 -11.87
CA LYS A 82 0.43 0.64 -11.82
C LYS A 82 1.62 0.56 -10.87
N HIS A 83 1.49 -0.22 -9.80
CA HIS A 83 2.60 -0.54 -8.92
C HIS A 83 3.40 -1.74 -9.46
N PHE A 84 4.72 -1.65 -9.31
CA PHE A 84 5.68 -2.73 -9.54
C PHE A 84 6.43 -2.98 -8.25
N VAL A 85 6.04 -4.02 -7.49
CA VAL A 85 6.73 -4.39 -6.24
C VAL A 85 7.96 -5.21 -6.60
N HIS A 86 9.16 -4.68 -6.33
CA HIS A 86 10.40 -5.36 -6.66
C HIS A 86 10.78 -6.42 -5.62
N LYS A 87 10.61 -6.09 -4.33
CA LYS A 87 10.99 -6.99 -3.24
C LYS A 87 10.17 -6.72 -1.98
N ILE A 88 9.90 -7.80 -1.24
CA ILE A 88 9.25 -7.79 0.08
C ILE A 88 10.25 -8.36 1.09
N PHE A 89 10.50 -7.65 2.17
CA PHE A 89 11.41 -8.04 3.25
C PHE A 89 10.62 -8.20 4.55
N PRO A 90 10.43 -9.43 5.05
CA PRO A 90 9.89 -9.60 6.39
C PRO A 90 10.94 -9.20 7.44
N PHE A 91 10.51 -8.65 8.58
CA PHE A 91 11.39 -8.29 9.70
C PHE A 91 11.91 -9.52 10.48
N GLY A 92 11.52 -10.72 10.09
CA GLY A 92 11.93 -11.99 10.69
C GLY A 92 11.35 -13.18 9.92
N SER A 93 11.76 -14.41 10.26
CA SER A 93 11.28 -15.63 9.59
C SER A 93 9.78 -15.89 9.79
N ILE A 94 9.23 -15.44 10.92
CA ILE A 94 7.80 -15.45 11.25
C ILE A 94 7.46 -14.02 11.68
N SER A 95 7.12 -13.18 10.71
CA SER A 95 6.80 -11.78 10.96
C SER A 95 5.57 -11.37 10.18
N ASN A 96 4.74 -10.54 10.81
CA ASN A 96 3.66 -9.83 10.16
C ASN A 96 4.08 -8.40 9.79
N GLU A 97 5.36 -8.07 9.92
CA GLU A 97 5.91 -6.77 9.60
C GLU A 97 6.90 -6.87 8.44
N PHE A 98 6.76 -5.94 7.49
CA PHE A 98 7.41 -5.99 6.19
C PHE A 98 7.93 -4.61 5.77
N MET A 99 9.10 -4.59 5.13
CA MET A 99 9.49 -3.53 4.21
C MET A 99 9.21 -3.98 2.78
N LEU A 100 8.76 -3.06 1.94
CA LEU A 100 8.57 -3.26 0.51
C LEU A 100 9.24 -2.09 -0.21
N TYR A 101 9.74 -2.33 -1.42
CA TYR A 101 10.05 -1.24 -2.35
C TYR A 101 9.70 -1.61 -3.78
N GLY A 102 9.54 -0.58 -4.59
CA GLY A 102 9.12 -0.72 -5.98
C GLY A 102 9.12 0.59 -6.73
N THR A 103 8.57 0.54 -7.94
CA THR A 103 8.19 1.73 -8.69
C THR A 103 6.68 1.81 -8.84
N VAL A 104 6.19 3.02 -9.10
CA VAL A 104 4.79 3.27 -9.43
C VAL A 104 4.75 4.14 -10.68
N LYS A 105 4.09 3.64 -11.71
CA LYS A 105 3.77 4.41 -12.92
C LYS A 105 2.39 5.01 -12.75
N TYR A 106 2.21 6.26 -13.11
CA TYR A 106 0.88 6.87 -13.18
C TYR A 106 0.76 7.81 -14.36
N THR A 107 -0.46 7.92 -14.87
CA THR A 107 -0.86 8.87 -15.89
C THR A 107 -1.84 9.85 -15.26
N THR A 108 -1.65 11.15 -15.44
CA THR A 108 -2.59 12.16 -14.97
C THR A 108 -3.79 12.25 -15.90
N LYS A 109 -4.90 12.84 -15.44
CA LYS A 109 -6.05 13.13 -16.30
C LYS A 109 -5.74 14.15 -17.41
N ALA A 110 -4.63 14.89 -17.29
CA ALA A 110 -4.12 15.77 -18.33
C ALA A 110 -3.28 15.04 -19.39
N GLY A 111 -2.95 13.75 -19.16
CA GLY A 111 -2.17 12.91 -20.07
C GLY A 111 -0.68 12.82 -19.74
N ASP A 112 -0.21 13.49 -18.68
CA ASP A 112 1.20 13.41 -18.28
C ASP A 112 1.50 12.04 -17.68
N GLU A 113 2.62 11.44 -18.10
CA GLU A 113 3.11 10.19 -17.53
C GLU A 113 4.26 10.45 -16.56
N SER A 114 4.33 9.67 -15.50
CA SER A 114 5.40 9.74 -14.51
C SER A 114 5.66 8.38 -13.88
N GLU A 115 6.90 8.15 -13.50
CA GLU A 115 7.32 7.00 -12.71
C GLU A 115 8.05 7.49 -11.46
N LYS A 116 7.76 6.89 -10.31
CA LYS A 116 8.41 7.20 -9.04
C LYS A 116 8.83 5.93 -8.31
N GLU A 117 9.99 5.99 -7.68
CA GLU A 117 10.39 4.99 -6.69
C GLU A 117 9.65 5.23 -5.37
N TRP A 118 9.33 4.14 -4.69
CA TRP A 118 8.69 4.18 -3.38
C TRP A 118 9.20 3.03 -2.51
N ALA A 119 9.11 3.23 -1.20
CA ALA A 119 9.23 2.19 -0.21
C ALA A 119 8.01 2.20 0.71
N ALA A 120 7.70 1.09 1.35
CA ALA A 120 6.65 1.04 2.35
C ALA A 120 7.03 0.16 3.54
N ARG A 121 6.63 0.58 4.74
CA ARG A 121 6.57 -0.27 5.93
C ARG A 121 5.14 -0.72 6.12
N ALA A 122 4.92 -2.01 6.29
CA ALA A 122 3.61 -2.60 6.51
C ALA A 122 3.63 -3.49 7.74
N GLN A 123 2.63 -3.37 8.61
CA GLN A 123 2.29 -4.37 9.61
C GLN A 123 0.93 -4.93 9.28
N LEU A 124 0.84 -6.25 9.15
CA LEU A 124 -0.40 -6.96 8.89
C LEU A 124 -0.95 -7.57 10.19
N THR A 125 -2.26 -7.73 10.21
CA THR A 125 -2.98 -8.51 11.21
C THR A 125 -3.86 -9.52 10.50
N GLU A 126 -4.07 -10.69 11.10
CA GLU A 126 -4.92 -11.74 10.57
C GLU A 126 -6.06 -12.00 11.54
N THR A 127 -7.31 -11.86 11.06
CA THR A 127 -8.51 -12.19 11.83
C THR A 127 -9.39 -13.08 10.97
N ASN A 128 -9.75 -14.27 11.47
CA ASN A 128 -10.61 -15.23 10.76
C ASN A 128 -10.12 -15.59 9.34
N GLY A 129 -8.80 -15.72 9.15
CA GLY A 129 -8.21 -16.06 7.84
C GLY A 129 -8.11 -14.89 6.86
N GLN A 130 -8.46 -13.66 7.28
CA GLN A 130 -8.36 -12.46 6.47
C GLN A 130 -7.22 -11.57 6.97
N TRP A 131 -6.25 -11.34 6.08
CA TRP A 131 -5.16 -10.38 6.31
C TRP A 131 -5.64 -8.96 6.07
N LYS A 132 -5.23 -8.04 6.95
CA LYS A 132 -5.49 -6.60 6.86
C LYS A 132 -4.25 -5.82 7.28
N HIS A 133 -4.12 -4.59 6.80
CA HIS A 133 -3.15 -3.63 7.33
C HIS A 133 -3.58 -3.16 8.72
N GLN A 134 -2.72 -3.37 9.72
CA GLN A 134 -2.76 -2.66 11.00
C GLN A 134 -1.98 -1.34 10.91
N PHE A 135 -0.87 -1.37 10.18
CA PHE A 135 -0.03 -0.21 9.91
C PHE A 135 0.43 -0.23 8.45
N TYR A 136 0.40 0.92 7.79
CA TYR A 136 0.98 1.09 6.46
C TYR A 136 1.54 2.50 6.28
N GLN A 137 2.83 2.59 6.02
CA GLN A 137 3.51 3.85 5.75
C GLN A 137 4.22 3.77 4.41
N VAL A 138 3.97 4.76 3.55
CA VAL A 138 4.62 4.90 2.25
C VAL A 138 5.65 6.02 2.32
N TYR A 139 6.87 5.73 1.89
CA TYR A 139 7.97 6.67 1.70
C TYR A 139 8.10 6.97 0.20
N LEU A 140 8.10 8.26 -0.14
CA LEU A 140 8.26 8.76 -1.50
C LEU A 140 9.32 9.85 -1.48
N ASP A 141 10.11 9.95 -2.54
CA ASP A 141 10.94 11.12 -2.77
C ASP A 141 10.05 12.32 -3.16
N THR A 142 9.89 13.25 -2.20
CA THR A 142 9.17 14.51 -2.41
C THR A 142 10.09 15.64 -2.86
N GLY A 143 11.41 15.45 -2.81
CA GLY A 143 12.41 16.45 -3.22
C GLY A 143 12.58 16.52 -4.73
N ALA A 144 12.37 15.41 -5.45
CA ALA A 144 12.36 15.38 -6.92
C ALA A 144 11.21 16.18 -7.57
N ALA A 145 10.25 16.68 -6.77
CA ALA A 145 9.14 17.53 -7.22
C ALA A 145 9.35 19.03 -6.91
N ALA A 146 10.53 19.42 -6.40
CA ALA A 146 10.88 20.80 -6.04
C ALA A 146 11.69 21.49 -7.15
#